data_AF-A0A7R9PH15-F1
#
_entry.id   AF-A0A7R9PH15-F1
#
_cell.length_a   1.000
_cell.length_b   1.000
_cell.length_c   1.000
_cell.angle_alpha   90.00
_cell.angle_beta   90.00
_cell.angle_gamma   90.00
#
_symmetry.space_group_name_H-M   'P 1'
#
loop_
_entity.id
_entity.type
_entity.pdbx_description
1 polymer ?
#
loop_
_entity_poly.entity_id
_entity_poly.type
_entity_poly.pdbx_seq_one_letter_code
_entity_poly.pdbx_strand_id
1 'polypeptide(L)'
;MEAKYHVTNITICNDCMHPFTQGQWWRKDSFSPARPGVNSKSIAGVKENIHELKMAVGGRFGPLIGAIDEGTSSARFLVFAANTGEVLTYHQVEILQHCPREGWVEQDPMDILSAVKDCMDKAVDNLHKLDIDPADIKAIGITNQRESTIIWDPKSGKPLNNAILWLDVRTTDTVDQVLAQVRDHNQNYLKPLCGLPVSTYFSALKVRWLMDNVPQVKQAMKEKSCYFGTVDTWLIWNLTGGKDGGLHITDVTNASRTMLMNIKTLKWDNTLCKFFGIPMEVLPDIRSSSEIYGYITEGSLQGVPISGCLGDQQSALVGQMCFKKGQAKNTLGTGAFMLYNTGTAVVHSNHGLLTTVAYRMGKDAAPVYALEGSVAICGVIMKWLRDNLEIIDNVTDTHKIAEETSRAGKVYFVPAFAGLYAPYWRKDARRCVIG
;
A
#
# COMPACT_ATOMS: atom_id res chain seq x y z
N MET A 1 -37.48 8.94 0.89
CA MET A 1 -36.59 9.50 -0.16
C MET A 1 -35.39 8.56 -0.26
N GLU A 2 -35.45 7.61 -1.18
CA GLU A 2 -34.30 6.74 -1.49
C GLU A 2 -33.33 7.51 -2.38
N ALA A 3 -32.15 7.82 -1.86
CA ALA A 3 -31.07 8.35 -2.67
C ALA A 3 -30.49 7.22 -3.53
N LYS A 4 -30.86 7.21 -4.82
CA LYS A 4 -30.17 6.39 -5.83
C LYS A 4 -28.77 6.96 -6.05
N TYR A 5 -27.75 6.31 -5.51
CA TYR A 5 -26.37 6.60 -5.87
C TYR A 5 -26.05 5.97 -7.22
N HIS A 6 -25.78 6.78 -8.24
CA HIS A 6 -25.24 6.31 -9.51
C HIS A 6 -23.77 5.97 -9.33
N VAL A 7 -23.45 4.68 -9.19
CA VAL A 7 -22.09 4.16 -9.33
C VAL A 7 -21.73 4.23 -10.81
N THR A 8 -20.97 5.26 -11.18
CA THR A 8 -20.41 5.42 -12.52
C THR A 8 -18.96 4.96 -12.46
N ASN A 9 -18.69 3.81 -13.08
CA ASN A 9 -17.38 3.13 -13.23
C ASN A 9 -16.94 2.27 -12.03
N ILE A 10 -17.21 0.97 -12.14
CA ILE A 10 -16.49 -0.08 -11.42
C ILE A 10 -15.33 -0.51 -12.33
N THR A 11 -14.11 -0.11 -12.01
CA THR A 11 -12.91 -0.67 -12.65
C THR A 11 -12.46 -1.87 -11.81
N ILE A 12 -12.63 -3.08 -12.33
CA ILE A 12 -12.12 -4.30 -11.69
C ILE A 12 -10.63 -4.43 -12.05
N CYS A 13 -9.75 -4.31 -11.06
CA CYS A 13 -8.34 -4.67 -11.22
C CYS A 13 -8.23 -6.19 -11.05
N ASN A 14 -8.15 -6.93 -12.17
CA ASN A 14 -7.99 -8.38 -12.17
C ASN A 14 -6.54 -8.77 -11.81
N ASP A 15 -6.20 -8.72 -10.52
CA ASP A 15 -5.00 -9.40 -10.01
C ASP A 15 -5.35 -10.83 -9.63
N CYS A 16 -5.40 -11.71 -10.64
CA CYS A 16 -5.21 -13.18 -10.57
C CYS A 16 -5.63 -13.81 -11.91
N MET A 17 -5.00 -13.49 -13.04
CA MET A 17 -4.85 -14.38 -14.22
C MET A 17 -3.84 -13.77 -15.20
N HIS A 18 -2.97 -14.62 -15.75
CA HIS A 18 -1.96 -14.30 -16.76
C HIS A 18 -2.57 -13.81 -18.10
N PRO A 19 -1.76 -13.26 -19.04
CA PRO A 19 -2.05 -12.03 -19.75
C PRO A 19 -3.03 -12.24 -20.89
N PHE A 20 -3.99 -11.32 -21.02
CA PHE A 20 -4.70 -11.11 -22.28
C PHE A 20 -4.38 -9.73 -22.87
N THR A 21 -4.09 -9.79 -24.16
CA THR A 21 -3.82 -8.72 -25.11
C THR A 21 -5.08 -7.94 -25.49
N GLN A 22 -4.87 -6.68 -25.93
CA GLN A 22 -5.81 -5.75 -26.60
C GLN A 22 -6.91 -5.16 -25.71
N GLY A 23 -7.31 -3.89 -25.80
CA GLY A 23 -7.05 -2.82 -26.75
C GLY A 23 -8.15 -1.75 -26.60
N GLN A 24 -7.78 -0.49 -26.88
CA GLN A 24 -8.67 0.65 -27.21
C GLN A 24 -9.75 1.10 -26.22
N TRP A 25 -9.43 2.04 -25.32
CA TRP A 25 -10.38 3.09 -24.90
C TRP A 25 -9.65 4.39 -24.51
N TRP A 26 -9.20 5.19 -25.48
CA TRP A 26 -8.98 6.63 -25.28
C TRP A 26 -9.30 7.38 -26.58
N ARG A 27 -10.35 8.22 -26.55
CA ARG A 27 -10.67 9.14 -27.65
C ARG A 27 -9.58 10.23 -27.71
N LYS A 28 -8.96 10.37 -28.88
CA LYS A 28 -8.12 11.51 -29.25
C LYS A 28 -9.03 12.65 -29.70
N ASP A 29 -9.01 13.77 -28.99
CA ASP A 29 -9.36 15.06 -29.57
C ASP A 29 -8.07 15.83 -29.91
N SER A 30 -8.16 16.49 -31.06
CA SER A 30 -7.11 16.99 -31.93
C SER A 30 -6.46 18.30 -31.47
N PHE A 31 -5.13 18.33 -31.46
CA PHE A 31 -4.33 19.57 -31.55
C PHE A 31 -3.29 19.42 -32.67
N SER A 32 -3.30 20.37 -33.61
CA SER A 32 -2.34 20.48 -34.71
C SER A 32 -1.40 21.66 -34.45
N PRO A 33 -0.07 21.52 -34.58
CA PRO A 33 0.81 22.67 -34.69
C PRO A 33 1.35 22.85 -36.12
N ALA A 34 1.26 24.08 -36.60
CA ALA A 34 1.86 24.56 -37.83
C ALA A 34 3.40 24.56 -37.75
N ARG A 35 4.08 24.27 -38.87
CA ARG A 35 5.54 24.35 -39.03
C ARG A 35 5.99 25.72 -39.52
N PRO A 36 7.14 26.24 -39.06
CA PRO A 36 7.96 27.15 -39.86
C PRO A 36 9.27 26.49 -40.34
N GLY A 37 9.74 26.92 -41.51
CA GLY A 37 10.89 26.39 -42.24
C GLY A 37 12.25 26.62 -41.60
N VAL A 38 13.20 25.73 -41.91
CA VAL A 38 14.59 25.75 -41.45
C VAL A 38 15.48 26.44 -42.49
N ASN A 39 16.33 27.35 -42.04
CA ASN A 39 17.43 27.91 -42.82
C ASN A 39 18.77 27.44 -42.23
N SER A 40 19.71 27.07 -43.09
CA SER A 40 20.96 26.37 -42.77
C SER A 40 22.07 27.32 -42.31
N LYS A 41 22.76 27.01 -41.18
CA LYS A 41 24.17 27.38 -40.93
C LYS A 41 24.79 26.75 -39.66
N SER A 42 26.01 26.23 -39.86
CA SER A 42 27.06 25.83 -38.91
C SER A 42 26.89 24.49 -38.14
N ILE A 43 27.81 23.56 -38.39
CA ILE A 43 27.80 22.15 -37.93
C ILE A 43 28.70 21.92 -36.70
N ALA A 44 29.43 22.94 -36.22
CA ALA A 44 30.38 22.79 -35.11
C ALA A 44 29.78 23.10 -33.72
N GLY A 45 28.81 24.01 -33.60
CA GLY A 45 28.10 24.31 -32.34
C GLY A 45 26.87 23.41 -32.08
N VAL A 46 26.65 22.41 -32.92
CA VAL A 46 25.46 21.54 -32.89
C VAL A 46 25.64 20.38 -31.90
N LYS A 47 26.86 19.93 -31.62
CA LYS A 47 27.08 18.79 -30.69
C LYS A 47 26.87 19.15 -29.22
N GLU A 48 27.31 20.33 -28.77
CA GLU A 48 27.04 20.82 -27.41
C GLU A 48 25.55 21.15 -27.22
N ASN A 49 24.93 21.78 -28.22
CA ASN A 49 23.49 22.06 -28.21
C ASN A 49 22.63 20.79 -28.28
N ILE A 50 23.04 19.68 -28.91
CA ILE A 50 22.24 18.44 -28.94
C ILE A 50 22.16 17.78 -27.56
N HIS A 51 23.20 17.87 -26.73
CA HIS A 51 23.15 17.32 -25.38
C HIS A 51 22.21 18.15 -24.49
N GLU A 52 22.26 19.48 -24.59
CA GLU A 52 21.31 20.38 -23.91
C GLU A 52 19.89 20.29 -24.49
N LEU A 53 19.71 20.09 -25.81
CA LEU A 53 18.40 19.87 -26.43
C LEU A 53 17.83 18.47 -26.13
N LYS A 54 18.65 17.43 -25.97
CA LYS A 54 18.20 16.12 -25.47
C LYS A 54 17.83 16.16 -23.98
N MET A 55 18.46 17.05 -23.21
CA MET A 55 18.04 17.34 -21.84
C MET A 55 16.75 18.17 -21.80
N ALA A 56 16.51 19.04 -22.79
CA ALA A 56 15.31 19.89 -22.89
C ALA A 56 14.11 19.20 -23.57
N VAL A 57 14.36 18.17 -24.39
CA VAL A 57 13.37 17.35 -25.08
C VAL A 57 13.62 15.93 -24.62
N GLY A 58 12.90 15.48 -23.59
CA GLY A 58 13.04 14.13 -23.02
C GLY A 58 12.94 13.03 -24.08
N GLY A 59 13.30 11.80 -23.72
CA GLY A 59 13.25 10.65 -24.63
C GLY A 59 11.88 10.45 -25.29
N ARG A 60 11.77 9.44 -26.17
CA ARG A 60 10.56 9.18 -26.99
C ARG A 60 9.23 9.26 -26.23
N PHE A 61 9.22 8.93 -24.94
CA PHE A 61 8.03 8.89 -24.08
C PHE A 61 7.94 10.06 -23.08
N GLY A 62 8.85 11.04 -23.16
CA GLY A 62 8.98 12.13 -22.20
C GLY A 62 9.54 11.67 -20.84
N PRO A 63 9.33 12.43 -19.76
CA PRO A 63 9.76 12.01 -18.43
C PRO A 63 9.02 10.75 -18.00
N LEU A 64 9.74 9.87 -17.29
CA LEU A 64 9.24 8.61 -16.78
C LEU A 64 9.12 8.65 -15.25
N ILE A 65 8.22 7.84 -14.71
CA ILE A 65 8.02 7.65 -13.27
C ILE A 65 8.13 6.17 -12.95
N GLY A 66 9.02 5.84 -12.02
CA GLY A 66 9.08 4.51 -11.42
C GLY A 66 8.05 4.37 -10.30
N ALA A 67 7.45 3.20 -10.15
CA ALA A 67 6.57 2.90 -9.03
C ALA A 67 6.94 1.52 -8.45
N ILE A 68 7.34 1.51 -7.17
CA ILE A 68 7.44 0.29 -6.39
C ILE A 68 6.03 -0.03 -5.89
N ASP A 69 5.52 -1.21 -6.23
CA ASP A 69 4.27 -1.76 -5.71
C ASP A 69 4.61 -3.03 -4.92
N GLU A 70 4.75 -2.86 -3.61
CA GLU A 70 4.98 -3.95 -2.67
C GLU A 70 3.63 -4.46 -2.15
N GLY A 71 3.22 -5.62 -2.63
CA GLY A 71 1.99 -6.28 -2.21
C GLY A 71 2.27 -7.45 -1.29
N THR A 72 1.21 -7.99 -0.67
CA THR A 72 1.34 -9.09 0.31
C THR A 72 1.93 -10.39 -0.24
N SER A 73 1.86 -10.65 -1.56
CA SER A 73 2.36 -11.89 -2.17
C SER A 73 3.51 -11.67 -3.15
N SER A 74 3.80 -10.43 -3.53
CA SER A 74 4.82 -10.10 -4.52
C SER A 74 5.19 -8.63 -4.46
N ALA A 75 6.43 -8.31 -4.81
CA ALA A 75 6.84 -6.96 -5.15
C ALA A 75 6.85 -6.77 -6.67
N ARG A 76 6.59 -5.54 -7.11
CA ARG A 76 6.65 -5.11 -8.49
C ARG A 76 7.38 -3.78 -8.60
N PHE A 77 8.02 -3.55 -9.73
CA PHE A 77 8.46 -2.22 -10.14
C PHE A 77 7.95 -1.94 -11.55
N LEU A 78 7.18 -0.86 -11.70
CA LEU A 78 6.58 -0.44 -12.95
C LEU A 78 7.19 0.89 -13.39
N VAL A 79 7.35 1.08 -14.70
CA VAL A 79 7.80 2.34 -15.28
C VAL A 79 6.71 2.92 -16.16
N PHE A 80 6.26 4.12 -15.81
CA PHE A 80 5.19 4.84 -16.51
C PHE A 80 5.73 5.99 -17.33
N ALA A 81 5.16 6.22 -18.51
CA ALA A 81 5.29 7.51 -19.20
C ALA A 81 4.45 8.57 -18.46
N ALA A 82 5.09 9.59 -17.89
CA ALA A 82 4.42 10.53 -16.98
C ALA A 82 3.25 11.29 -17.63
N ASN A 83 3.36 11.56 -18.93
CA ASN A 83 2.37 12.35 -19.67
C ASN A 83 1.11 11.57 -20.04
N THR A 84 1.19 10.24 -20.15
CA THR A 84 0.10 9.39 -20.64
C THR A 84 -0.41 8.40 -19.59
N GLY A 85 0.38 8.10 -18.56
CA GLY A 85 0.10 7.02 -17.61
C GLY A 85 0.26 5.62 -18.22
N GLU A 86 0.86 5.50 -19.40
CA GLU A 86 1.14 4.22 -20.04
C GLU A 86 2.24 3.46 -19.29
N VAL A 87 2.00 2.18 -18.98
CA VAL A 87 3.03 1.27 -18.43
C VAL A 87 3.93 0.84 -19.58
N LEU A 88 5.19 1.27 -19.56
CA LEU A 88 6.19 0.94 -20.59
C LEU A 88 6.84 -0.42 -20.33
N THR A 89 7.12 -0.71 -19.06
CA THR A 89 7.66 -2.01 -18.62
C THR A 89 7.39 -2.23 -17.15
N TYR A 90 7.47 -3.49 -16.71
CA TYR A 90 7.47 -3.86 -15.31
C TYR A 90 8.24 -5.16 -15.08
N HIS A 91 8.60 -5.41 -13.83
CA HIS A 91 9.01 -6.72 -13.34
C HIS A 91 8.27 -7.05 -12.05
N GLN A 92 8.11 -8.34 -11.76
CA GLN A 92 7.42 -8.84 -10.58
C GLN A 92 8.19 -10.02 -10.01
N VAL A 93 8.37 -10.03 -8.69
CA VAL A 93 8.98 -11.12 -7.92
C VAL A 93 8.03 -11.53 -6.81
N GLU A 94 7.74 -12.83 -6.71
CA GLU A 94 6.93 -13.37 -5.61
C GLU A 94 7.72 -13.35 -4.30
N ILE A 95 7.03 -13.06 -3.19
CA ILE A 95 7.62 -13.04 -1.85
C ILE A 95 6.97 -14.15 -1.04
N LEU A 96 7.79 -15.04 -0.51
CA LEU A 96 7.32 -16.17 0.28
C LEU A 96 6.69 -15.69 1.59
N GLN A 97 5.54 -16.27 1.94
CA GLN A 97 4.90 -16.06 3.24
C GLN A 97 5.23 -17.23 4.16
N HIS A 98 5.59 -16.91 5.40
CA HIS A 98 5.85 -17.90 6.45
C HIS A 98 4.65 -17.98 7.40
N CYS A 99 4.11 -19.18 7.55
CA CYS A 99 2.99 -19.46 8.45
C CYS A 99 3.44 -20.42 9.56
N PRO A 100 4.19 -19.95 10.58
CA PRO A 100 4.78 -20.82 11.59
C PRO A 100 3.73 -21.50 12.50
N ARG A 101 2.55 -20.88 12.62
CA ARG A 101 1.40 -21.37 13.38
C ARG A 101 0.10 -20.96 12.67
N GLU A 102 -1.00 -21.61 13.01
CA GLU A 102 -2.31 -21.22 12.50
C GLU A 102 -2.61 -19.74 12.83
N GLY A 103 -3.01 -18.98 11.81
CA GLY A 103 -3.31 -17.55 11.90
C GLY A 103 -2.09 -16.63 12.00
N TRP A 104 -0.87 -17.18 12.03
CA TRP A 104 0.37 -16.39 12.02
C TRP A 104 0.88 -16.28 10.60
N VAL A 105 1.17 -15.06 10.15
CA VAL A 105 1.65 -14.79 8.79
C VAL A 105 2.77 -13.77 8.86
N GLU A 106 3.93 -14.17 8.37
CA GLU A 106 5.19 -13.41 8.42
C GLU A 106 5.87 -13.36 7.07
N GLN A 107 6.74 -12.36 6.87
CA GLN A 107 7.68 -12.29 5.75
C GLN A 107 9.04 -11.86 6.29
N ASP A 108 10.13 -12.35 5.68
CA ASP A 108 11.46 -11.83 5.94
C ASP A 108 11.57 -10.41 5.32
N PRO A 109 11.85 -9.35 6.11
CA PRO A 109 12.04 -8.01 5.57
C PRO A 109 13.17 -7.90 4.53
N MET A 110 14.19 -8.76 4.62
CA MET A 110 15.27 -8.81 3.65
C MET A 110 14.82 -9.40 2.32
N ASP A 111 13.91 -10.38 2.32
CA ASP A 111 13.32 -10.92 1.09
C ASP A 111 12.45 -9.87 0.39
N ILE A 112 11.68 -9.09 1.15
CA ILE A 112 10.92 -7.94 0.62
C ILE A 112 11.88 -6.95 -0.07
N LEU A 113 12.97 -6.59 0.60
CA LEU A 113 13.95 -5.64 0.06
C LEU A 113 14.65 -6.19 -1.18
N SER A 114 15.07 -7.45 -1.17
CA SER A 114 15.71 -8.10 -2.31
C SER A 114 14.78 -8.14 -3.52
N ALA A 115 13.52 -8.55 -3.32
CA ALA A 115 12.52 -8.61 -4.38
C ALA A 115 12.27 -7.23 -5.02
N VAL A 116 12.22 -6.15 -4.22
CA VAL A 116 12.09 -4.78 -4.73
C VAL A 116 13.31 -4.37 -5.55
N LYS A 117 14.53 -4.60 -5.06
CA LYS A 117 15.77 -4.28 -5.79
C LYS A 117 15.85 -5.07 -7.11
N ASP A 118 15.54 -6.36 -7.08
CA ASP A 118 15.51 -7.21 -8.27
C ASP A 118 14.50 -6.70 -9.31
N CYS A 119 13.32 -6.26 -8.86
CA CYS A 119 12.33 -5.65 -9.75
C CYS A 119 12.83 -4.35 -10.39
N MET A 120 13.50 -3.49 -9.62
CA MET A 120 14.07 -2.24 -10.12
C MET A 120 15.14 -2.52 -11.18
N ASP A 121 16.10 -3.41 -10.89
CA ASP A 121 17.19 -3.75 -11.82
C ASP A 121 16.65 -4.40 -13.09
N LYS A 122 15.68 -5.33 -12.98
CA LYS A 122 15.08 -5.98 -14.15
C LYS A 122 14.25 -5.03 -15.01
N ALA A 123 13.57 -4.06 -14.41
CA ALA A 123 12.86 -3.04 -15.17
C ALA A 123 13.84 -2.13 -15.94
N VAL A 124 14.98 -1.77 -15.33
CA VAL A 124 16.04 -1.03 -16.02
C VAL A 124 16.63 -1.83 -17.18
N ASP A 125 16.91 -3.13 -16.99
CA ASP A 125 17.31 -4.03 -18.07
C ASP A 125 16.29 -4.02 -19.23
N ASN A 126 15.00 -4.01 -18.90
CA ASN A 126 13.93 -3.97 -19.89
C ASN A 126 13.85 -2.64 -20.64
N LEU A 127 14.09 -1.51 -19.96
CA LEU A 127 14.15 -0.19 -20.61
C LEU A 127 15.26 -0.16 -21.66
N HIS A 128 16.46 -0.66 -21.34
CA HIS A 128 17.55 -0.77 -22.30
C HIS A 128 17.17 -1.62 -23.52
N LYS A 129 16.48 -2.75 -23.33
CA LYS A 129 15.99 -3.60 -24.44
C LYS A 129 14.93 -2.91 -25.31
N LEU A 130 14.20 -1.95 -24.74
CA LEU A 130 13.21 -1.15 -25.43
C LEU A 130 13.79 0.14 -26.07
N ASP A 131 15.12 0.34 -25.98
CA ASP A 131 15.82 1.56 -26.42
C ASP A 131 15.28 2.82 -25.72
N ILE A 132 15.01 2.70 -24.41
CA ILE A 132 14.57 3.78 -23.54
C ILE A 132 15.66 4.04 -22.50
N ASP A 133 16.07 5.30 -22.34
CA ASP A 133 17.11 5.69 -21.38
C ASP A 133 16.54 5.70 -19.94
N PRO A 134 17.07 4.91 -19.00
CA PRO A 134 16.65 4.95 -17.59
C PRO A 134 16.84 6.31 -16.93
N ALA A 135 17.73 7.17 -17.46
CA ALA A 135 17.89 8.55 -16.98
C ALA A 135 16.63 9.41 -17.20
N ASP A 136 15.68 8.96 -18.02
CA ASP A 136 14.37 9.60 -18.16
C ASP A 136 13.46 9.34 -16.94
N ILE A 137 13.77 8.39 -16.05
CA ILE A 137 13.07 8.23 -14.77
C ILE A 137 13.39 9.41 -13.86
N LYS A 138 12.42 10.29 -13.65
CA LYS A 138 12.61 11.54 -12.88
C LYS A 138 12.20 11.42 -11.42
N ALA A 139 11.42 10.41 -11.06
CA ALA A 139 11.02 10.15 -9.68
C ALA A 139 10.55 8.71 -9.50
N ILE A 140 10.61 8.24 -8.24
CA ILE A 140 10.06 6.97 -7.80
C ILE A 140 8.96 7.21 -6.77
N GLY A 141 7.82 6.56 -6.97
CA GLY A 141 6.75 6.42 -5.97
C GLY A 141 6.80 5.05 -5.29
N ILE A 142 6.38 4.98 -4.03
CA ILE A 142 6.24 3.73 -3.28
C ILE A 142 4.78 3.53 -2.89
N THR A 143 4.27 2.34 -3.17
CA THR A 143 3.04 1.83 -2.58
C THR A 143 3.30 0.46 -1.98
N ASN A 144 2.66 0.19 -0.84
CA ASN A 144 3.00 -0.96 -0.01
C ASN A 144 1.78 -1.56 0.67
N GLN A 145 1.89 -2.83 1.08
CA GLN A 145 0.92 -3.43 1.98
C GLN A 145 0.95 -2.67 3.32
N ARG A 146 -0.22 -2.22 3.75
CA ARG A 146 -0.37 -1.39 4.95
C ARG A 146 -0.32 -2.26 6.21
N GLU A 147 -0.17 -1.62 7.37
CA GLU A 147 -0.12 -2.20 8.73
C GLU A 147 1.03 -3.19 9.04
N SER A 148 1.53 -3.95 8.06
CA SER A 148 2.64 -4.88 8.20
C SER A 148 3.82 -4.20 8.87
N THR A 149 4.32 -4.80 9.95
CA THR A 149 5.16 -4.13 10.95
C THR A 149 6.56 -4.73 10.98
N ILE A 150 7.58 -3.88 10.87
CA ILE A 150 9.00 -4.25 10.88
C ILE A 150 9.71 -3.48 12.01
N ILE A 151 10.53 -4.19 12.78
CA ILE A 151 11.45 -3.61 13.78
C ILE A 151 12.87 -4.01 13.40
N TRP A 152 13.79 -3.05 13.34
CA TRP A 152 15.19 -3.31 12.99
C TRP A 152 16.16 -2.48 13.83
N ASP A 153 17.41 -2.93 13.87
CA ASP A 153 18.50 -2.16 14.46
C ASP A 153 19.09 -1.21 13.40
N PRO A 154 19.02 0.12 13.58
CA PRO A 154 19.55 1.08 12.62
C PRO A 154 21.06 1.04 12.47
N LYS A 155 21.81 0.52 13.45
CA LYS A 155 23.28 0.43 13.39
C LYS A 155 23.74 -0.71 12.50
N SER A 156 23.16 -1.90 12.69
CA SER A 156 23.49 -3.07 11.86
C SER A 156 22.70 -3.11 10.54
N GLY A 157 21.55 -2.44 10.49
CA GLY A 157 20.57 -2.51 9.41
C GLY A 157 19.82 -3.83 9.32
N LYS A 158 19.89 -4.67 10.35
CA LYS A 158 19.27 -5.99 10.36
C LYS A 158 17.91 -5.97 11.08
N PRO A 159 16.90 -6.68 10.54
CA PRO A 159 15.64 -6.90 11.25
C PRO A 159 15.85 -7.62 12.58
N LEU A 160 15.10 -7.21 13.61
CA LEU A 160 15.07 -7.88 14.92
C LEU A 160 14.00 -8.99 14.98
N ASN A 161 13.19 -9.14 13.95
CA ASN A 161 12.28 -10.25 13.74
C ASN A 161 11.79 -10.22 12.28
N ASN A 162 11.12 -11.28 11.84
CA ASN A 162 10.29 -11.21 10.64
C ASN A 162 9.22 -10.11 10.76
N ALA A 163 8.80 -9.57 9.60
CA ALA A 163 7.66 -8.68 9.52
C ALA A 163 6.39 -9.43 9.92
N ILE A 164 5.58 -8.84 10.81
CA ILE A 164 4.24 -9.38 11.13
C ILE A 164 3.25 -8.74 10.16
N LEU A 165 2.61 -9.55 9.32
CA LEU A 165 1.74 -9.07 8.24
C LEU A 165 0.39 -8.57 8.74
N TRP A 166 -0.28 -7.73 7.94
CA TRP A 166 -1.58 -7.15 8.29
C TRP A 166 -2.65 -8.19 8.62
N LEU A 167 -2.70 -9.31 7.89
CA LEU A 167 -3.68 -10.38 8.06
C LEU A 167 -3.38 -11.33 9.23
N ASP A 168 -2.25 -11.15 9.90
CA ASP A 168 -1.86 -11.94 11.07
C ASP A 168 -2.81 -11.69 12.26
N VAL A 169 -3.21 -12.78 12.93
CA VAL A 169 -4.14 -12.75 14.07
C VAL A 169 -3.49 -13.13 15.41
N ARG A 170 -2.15 -13.25 15.48
CA ARG A 170 -1.44 -13.59 16.73
C ARG A 170 -1.67 -12.60 17.86
N THR A 171 -2.00 -11.36 17.52
CA THR A 171 -2.25 -10.26 18.46
C THR A 171 -3.65 -10.34 19.09
N THR A 172 -4.40 -11.44 18.88
CA THR A 172 -5.73 -11.65 19.46
C THR A 172 -5.73 -11.49 20.98
N ASP A 173 -4.78 -12.13 21.67
CA ASP A 173 -4.66 -12.05 23.14
C ASP A 173 -4.17 -10.66 23.58
N THR A 174 -3.26 -10.04 22.81
CA THR A 174 -2.82 -8.66 23.04
C THR A 174 -3.98 -7.67 22.96
N VAL A 175 -4.89 -7.86 22.00
CA VAL A 175 -6.13 -7.07 21.91
C VAL A 175 -6.97 -7.22 23.17
N ASP A 176 -7.16 -8.45 23.68
CA ASP A 176 -7.94 -8.67 24.92
C ASP A 176 -7.29 -8.03 26.14
N GLN A 177 -5.97 -8.15 26.28
CA GLN A 177 -5.21 -7.51 27.36
C GLN A 177 -5.30 -5.99 27.31
N VAL A 178 -5.25 -5.40 26.11
CA VAL A 178 -5.40 -3.96 25.91
C VAL A 178 -6.83 -3.51 26.25
N LEU A 179 -7.84 -4.25 25.78
CA LEU A 179 -9.25 -3.92 26.05
C LEU A 179 -9.64 -4.14 27.51
N ALA A 180 -8.98 -5.05 28.23
CA ALA A 180 -9.18 -5.23 29.67
C ALA A 180 -8.81 -4.00 30.50
N GLN A 181 -7.95 -3.12 29.98
CA GLN A 181 -7.55 -1.87 30.62
C GLN A 181 -8.48 -0.69 30.27
N VAL A 182 -9.45 -0.91 29.39
CA VAL A 182 -10.34 0.11 28.85
C VAL A 182 -11.74 -0.10 29.41
N ARG A 183 -12.40 1.01 29.77
CA ARG A 183 -13.77 0.99 30.27
C ARG A 183 -14.69 0.24 29.29
N ASP A 184 -15.50 -0.66 29.83
CA ASP A 184 -16.49 -1.48 29.10
C ASP A 184 -15.88 -2.35 27.98
N HIS A 185 -14.57 -2.60 28.01
CA HIS A 185 -13.83 -3.30 26.95
C HIS A 185 -14.08 -2.68 25.55
N ASN A 186 -14.31 -1.37 25.50
CA ASN A 186 -14.77 -0.69 24.30
C ASN A 186 -13.69 -0.65 23.22
N GLN A 187 -13.88 -1.43 22.15
CA GLN A 187 -12.99 -1.47 20.98
C GLN A 187 -12.81 -0.11 20.29
N ASN A 188 -13.78 0.80 20.41
CA ASN A 188 -13.72 2.12 19.79
C ASN A 188 -13.12 3.21 20.71
N TYR A 189 -12.57 2.85 21.87
CA TYR A 189 -12.05 3.82 22.84
C TYR A 189 -11.03 4.81 22.28
N LEU A 190 -10.12 4.34 21.42
CA LEU A 190 -9.09 5.18 20.78
C LEU A 190 -9.53 5.80 19.45
N LYS A 191 -10.68 5.39 18.92
CA LYS A 191 -11.18 5.83 17.61
C LYS A 191 -11.31 7.35 17.46
N PRO A 192 -11.68 8.14 18.48
CA PRO A 192 -11.69 9.60 18.37
C PRO A 192 -10.30 10.23 18.10
N LEU A 193 -9.22 9.55 18.49
CA LEU A 193 -7.84 10.02 18.30
C LEU A 193 -7.25 9.55 16.98
N CYS A 194 -7.36 8.27 16.66
CA CYS A 194 -6.69 7.67 15.49
C CYS A 194 -7.62 7.29 14.34
N GLY A 195 -8.94 7.31 14.53
CA GLY A 195 -9.92 6.90 13.52
C GLY A 195 -10.17 5.39 13.43
N LEU A 196 -9.50 4.59 14.26
CA LEU A 196 -9.47 3.14 14.18
C LEU A 196 -10.00 2.47 15.47
N PRO A 197 -10.67 1.30 15.35
CA PRO A 197 -10.94 0.44 16.51
C PRO A 197 -9.67 -0.32 16.93
N VAL A 198 -9.63 -0.82 18.16
CA VAL A 198 -8.60 -1.78 18.61
C VAL A 198 -8.87 -3.12 17.92
N SER A 199 -7.93 -3.57 17.09
CA SER A 199 -8.03 -4.81 16.33
C SER A 199 -6.64 -5.39 16.05
N THR A 200 -6.56 -6.68 15.71
CA THR A 200 -5.30 -7.38 15.40
C THR A 200 -4.60 -6.82 14.17
N TYR A 201 -5.37 -6.15 13.31
CA TYR A 201 -4.95 -5.61 12.02
C TYR A 201 -3.87 -4.52 12.15
N PHE A 202 -3.94 -3.63 13.14
CA PHE A 202 -3.11 -2.42 13.17
C PHE A 202 -1.75 -2.59 13.84
N SER A 203 -0.77 -1.77 13.40
CA SER A 203 0.65 -1.92 13.76
C SER A 203 0.95 -1.83 15.25
N ALA A 204 0.30 -0.93 16.01
CA ALA A 204 0.56 -0.78 17.45
C ALA A 204 0.40 -2.08 18.23
N LEU A 205 -0.58 -2.92 17.88
CA LEU A 205 -0.82 -4.20 18.53
C LEU A 205 0.28 -5.22 18.18
N LYS A 206 0.81 -5.17 16.96
CA LYS A 206 1.94 -6.00 16.52
C LYS A 206 3.22 -5.58 17.24
N VAL A 207 3.49 -4.28 17.36
CA VAL A 207 4.62 -3.76 18.13
C VAL A 207 4.52 -4.17 19.60
N ARG A 208 3.34 -4.01 20.23
CA ARG A 208 3.10 -4.45 21.62
C ARG A 208 3.39 -5.94 21.78
N TRP A 209 2.89 -6.77 20.88
CA TRP A 209 3.14 -8.20 20.91
C TRP A 209 4.64 -8.52 20.79
N LEU A 210 5.38 -7.87 19.88
CA LEU A 210 6.82 -8.04 19.73
C LEU A 210 7.59 -7.64 21.01
N MET A 211 7.19 -6.54 21.65
CA MET A 211 7.78 -6.09 22.92
C MET A 211 7.57 -7.09 24.06
N ASP A 212 6.48 -7.85 24.03
CA ASP A 212 6.16 -8.84 25.06
C ASP A 212 6.77 -10.21 24.80
N ASN A 213 6.92 -10.59 23.53
CA ASN A 213 7.24 -11.96 23.13
C ASN A 213 8.62 -12.14 22.49
N VAL A 214 9.26 -11.09 22.00
CA VAL A 214 10.56 -11.17 21.31
C VAL A 214 11.63 -10.47 22.17
N PRO A 215 12.51 -11.22 22.88
CA PRO A 215 13.44 -10.64 23.85
C PRO A 215 14.34 -9.53 23.30
N GLN A 216 14.84 -9.70 22.07
CA GLN A 216 15.70 -8.69 21.42
C GLN A 216 14.94 -7.41 21.06
N VAL A 217 13.67 -7.50 20.65
CA VAL A 217 12.82 -6.31 20.44
C VAL A 217 12.52 -5.63 21.77
N LYS A 218 12.19 -6.40 22.81
CA LYS A 218 11.94 -5.86 24.15
C LYS A 218 13.13 -5.04 24.67
N GLN A 219 14.35 -5.57 24.53
CA GLN A 219 15.55 -4.88 24.96
C GLN A 219 15.80 -3.63 24.13
N ALA A 220 15.72 -3.73 22.80
CA ALA A 220 15.97 -2.59 21.92
C ALA A 220 14.93 -1.46 22.09
N MET A 221 13.67 -1.79 22.36
CA MET A 221 12.63 -0.82 22.68
C MET A 221 12.88 -0.11 24.02
N LYS A 222 13.34 -0.83 25.04
CA LYS A 222 13.70 -0.26 26.34
C LYS A 222 14.88 0.72 26.23
N GLU A 223 15.86 0.37 25.41
CA GLU A 223 17.06 1.18 25.15
C GLU A 223 16.84 2.28 24.10
N LYS A 224 15.70 2.26 23.39
CA LYS A 224 15.41 3.13 22.24
C LYS A 224 16.50 3.00 21.16
N SER A 225 16.99 1.78 20.96
CA SER A 225 18.09 1.44 20.05
C SER A 225 17.62 0.73 18.78
N CYS A 226 16.32 0.73 18.50
CA CYS A 226 15.73 0.19 17.27
C CYS A 226 14.86 1.23 16.57
N TYR A 227 14.58 0.97 15.29
CA TYR A 227 13.54 1.65 14.53
C TYR A 227 12.34 0.74 14.32
N PHE A 228 11.16 1.36 14.34
CA PHE A 228 9.90 0.80 13.89
C PHE A 228 9.53 1.42 12.54
N GLY A 229 8.83 0.65 11.71
CA GLY A 229 8.24 1.15 10.48
C GLY A 229 7.22 0.19 9.90
N THR A 230 6.33 0.74 9.09
CA THR A 230 5.58 -0.02 8.08
C THR A 230 6.48 -0.27 6.87
N VAL A 231 6.00 -1.03 5.88
CA VAL A 231 6.84 -1.48 4.76
C VAL A 231 7.38 -0.30 3.93
N ASP A 232 6.61 0.78 3.75
CA ASP A 232 7.10 2.03 3.16
C ASP A 232 8.34 2.57 3.88
N THR A 233 8.32 2.62 5.21
CA THR A 233 9.44 3.12 6.01
C THR A 233 10.67 2.24 5.82
N TRP A 234 10.49 0.92 5.81
CA TRP A 234 11.57 -0.02 5.59
C TRP A 234 12.21 0.15 4.21
N LEU A 235 11.39 0.31 3.17
CA LEU A 235 11.87 0.53 1.81
C LEU A 235 12.56 1.89 1.66
N ILE A 236 11.96 2.97 2.14
CA ILE A 236 12.55 4.31 2.09
C ILE A 236 13.89 4.31 2.83
N TRP A 237 13.94 3.76 4.04
CA TRP A 237 15.17 3.73 4.84
C TRP A 237 16.30 3.00 4.13
N ASN A 238 16.05 1.80 3.59
CA ASN A 238 17.08 1.04 2.89
C ASN A 238 17.51 1.70 1.57
N LEU A 239 16.56 2.18 0.77
CA LEU A 239 16.84 2.76 -0.55
C LEU A 239 17.56 4.12 -0.48
N THR A 240 17.47 4.80 0.67
CA THR A 240 18.14 6.09 0.92
C THR A 240 19.42 5.98 1.74
N GLY A 241 19.98 4.77 1.87
CA GLY A 241 21.32 4.55 2.46
C GLY A 241 21.34 3.62 3.68
N GLY A 242 20.19 3.18 4.18
CA GLY A 242 20.10 2.23 5.29
C GLY A 242 20.92 2.64 6.51
N LYS A 243 21.81 1.76 6.98
CA LYS A 243 22.68 2.03 8.14
C LYS A 243 23.67 3.19 7.90
N ASP A 244 23.90 3.55 6.64
CA ASP A 244 24.85 4.56 6.19
C ASP A 244 24.19 5.92 5.93
N GLY A 245 23.02 6.18 6.51
CA GLY A 245 22.32 7.47 6.44
C GLY A 245 20.88 7.41 5.94
N GLY A 246 20.27 6.22 5.92
CA GLY A 246 18.90 5.98 5.51
C GLY A 246 17.89 6.83 6.26
N LEU A 247 16.92 7.37 5.52
CA LEU A 247 15.88 8.23 6.05
C LEU A 247 14.78 7.41 6.73
N HIS A 248 14.56 7.67 8.02
CA HIS A 248 13.52 7.03 8.80
C HIS A 248 12.20 7.81 8.69
N ILE A 249 11.45 7.57 7.61
CA ILE A 249 10.29 8.36 7.19
C ILE A 249 9.09 7.46 6.83
N THR A 250 7.88 7.93 7.09
CA THR A 250 6.62 7.33 6.61
C THR A 250 5.69 8.40 6.03
N ASP A 251 4.77 8.03 5.15
CA ASP A 251 3.73 8.94 4.69
C ASP A 251 2.51 8.97 5.65
N VAL A 252 1.71 10.04 5.57
CA VAL A 252 0.49 10.19 6.39
C VAL A 252 -0.54 9.08 6.20
N THR A 253 -0.59 8.42 5.03
CA THR A 253 -1.55 7.34 4.79
C THR A 253 -1.13 6.07 5.52
N ASN A 254 0.14 5.66 5.45
CA ASN A 254 0.68 4.55 6.23
C ASN A 254 0.68 4.84 7.74
N ALA A 255 1.10 6.04 8.15
CA ALA A 255 1.06 6.46 9.56
C ALA A 255 -0.36 6.37 10.15
N SER A 256 -1.39 6.69 9.37
CA SER A 256 -2.79 6.59 9.80
C SER A 256 -3.26 5.16 10.13
N ARG A 257 -2.47 4.15 9.76
CA ARG A 257 -2.78 2.72 9.95
C ARG A 257 -2.12 2.12 11.19
N THR A 258 -1.31 2.91 11.89
CA THR A 258 -0.51 2.41 13.01
C THR A 258 -1.28 2.35 14.33
N MET A 259 -2.38 3.11 14.47
CA MET A 259 -3.01 3.50 15.74
C MET A 259 -2.15 4.39 16.65
N LEU A 260 -1.04 4.95 16.15
CA LEU A 260 -0.16 5.84 16.91
C LEU A 260 -0.23 7.30 16.44
N MET A 261 -0.77 7.55 15.24
CA MET A 261 -0.97 8.88 14.69
C MET A 261 -2.32 9.47 15.11
N ASN A 262 -2.34 10.74 15.49
CA ASN A 262 -3.58 11.50 15.65
C ASN A 262 -4.15 11.86 14.27
N ILE A 263 -5.39 11.47 13.99
CA ILE A 263 -6.02 11.63 12.67
C ILE A 263 -6.25 13.09 12.29
N LYS A 264 -6.34 14.01 13.26
CA LYS A 264 -6.55 15.44 13.02
C LYS A 264 -5.23 16.20 12.84
N THR A 265 -4.25 15.92 13.69
CA THR A 265 -2.98 16.68 13.67
C THR A 265 -1.94 16.08 12.71
N LEU A 266 -2.13 14.82 12.30
CA LEU A 266 -1.20 14.05 11.45
C LEU A 266 0.20 13.95 12.03
N LYS A 267 0.27 13.88 13.36
CA LYS A 267 1.49 13.68 14.14
C LYS A 267 1.32 12.46 15.04
N TRP A 268 2.44 11.87 15.45
CA TRP A 268 2.44 10.89 16.52
C TRP A 268 1.78 11.47 17.78
N ASP A 269 0.84 10.74 18.36
CA ASP A 269 0.10 11.16 19.54
C ASP A 269 0.71 10.55 20.79
N ASN A 270 1.14 11.40 21.72
CA ASN A 270 1.74 10.96 22.99
C ASN A 270 0.78 10.08 23.81
N THR A 271 -0.53 10.31 23.73
CA THR A 271 -1.53 9.53 24.46
C THR A 271 -1.60 8.12 23.89
N LEU A 272 -1.64 7.99 22.55
CA LEU A 272 -1.65 6.70 21.88
C LEU A 272 -0.36 5.93 22.14
N CYS A 273 0.79 6.58 21.99
CA CYS A 273 2.10 5.96 22.24
C CYS A 273 2.24 5.47 23.68
N LYS A 274 1.87 6.30 24.67
CA LYS A 274 1.86 5.89 26.09
C LYS A 274 0.91 4.73 26.36
N PHE A 275 -0.27 4.74 25.75
CA PHE A 275 -1.27 3.68 25.92
C PHE A 275 -0.74 2.32 25.48
N PHE A 276 0.00 2.24 24.37
CA PHE A 276 0.65 0.99 23.92
C PHE A 276 2.04 0.76 24.54
N GLY A 277 2.58 1.73 25.28
CA GLY A 277 3.92 1.70 25.85
C GLY A 277 5.04 1.81 24.79
N ILE A 278 4.76 2.38 23.62
CA ILE A 278 5.70 2.48 22.50
C ILE A 278 6.43 3.83 22.60
N PRO A 279 7.78 3.86 22.69
CA PRO A 279 8.53 5.11 22.71
C PRO A 279 8.35 5.86 21.38
N MET A 280 8.24 7.18 21.41
CA MET A 280 8.10 7.97 20.17
C MET A 280 9.40 8.03 19.38
N GLU A 281 10.55 7.85 20.04
CA GLU A 281 11.89 7.95 19.46
C GLU A 281 12.21 6.83 18.47
N VAL A 282 11.45 5.74 18.48
CA VAL A 282 11.60 4.63 17.53
C VAL A 282 10.70 4.80 16.30
N LEU A 283 9.85 5.83 16.26
CA LEU A 283 8.87 6.06 15.20
C LEU A 283 9.45 6.94 14.08
N PRO A 284 9.11 6.68 12.81
CA PRO A 284 9.61 7.47 11.68
C PRO A 284 9.00 8.86 11.63
N ASP A 285 9.67 9.80 10.98
CA ASP A 285 9.09 11.12 10.71
C ASP A 285 7.92 11.01 9.71
N ILE A 286 6.76 11.58 10.07
CA ILE A 286 5.57 11.59 9.20
C ILE A 286 5.69 12.71 8.17
N ARG A 287 5.59 12.36 6.88
CA ARG A 287 5.62 13.27 5.73
C ARG A 287 4.33 13.24 4.93
N SER A 288 4.14 14.22 4.04
CA SER A 288 3.03 14.17 3.08
C SER A 288 3.21 13.02 2.10
N SER A 289 2.17 12.70 1.33
CA SER A 289 2.20 11.60 0.35
C SER A 289 2.97 11.95 -0.93
N SER A 290 3.31 13.23 -1.14
CA SER A 290 4.02 13.71 -2.32
C SER A 290 4.91 14.90 -2.00
N GLU A 291 6.18 14.62 -1.70
CA GLU A 291 7.28 15.56 -1.56
C GLU A 291 8.58 14.78 -1.81
N ILE A 292 9.68 15.45 -2.16
CA ILE A 292 10.97 14.76 -2.26
C ILE A 292 11.41 14.36 -0.84
N TYR A 293 11.40 13.05 -0.55
CA TYR A 293 11.86 12.52 0.73
C TYR A 293 13.38 12.45 0.77
N GLY A 294 13.96 11.87 -0.29
CA GLY A 294 15.39 11.61 -0.44
C GLY A 294 15.68 11.02 -1.81
N TYR A 295 16.91 10.56 -2.00
CA TYR A 295 17.40 10.04 -3.28
C TYR A 295 17.88 8.60 -3.12
N ILE A 296 17.68 7.78 -4.14
CA ILE A 296 18.23 6.43 -4.20
C ILE A 296 19.76 6.52 -4.11
N THR A 297 20.38 5.78 -3.20
CA THR A 297 21.83 5.88 -2.94
C THR A 297 22.69 4.92 -3.75
N GLU A 298 22.11 3.84 -4.28
CA GLU A 298 22.84 2.77 -4.96
C GLU A 298 22.05 2.14 -6.12
N GLY A 299 22.73 1.35 -6.95
CA GLY A 299 22.12 0.65 -8.09
C GLY A 299 21.88 1.54 -9.31
N SER A 300 21.18 0.99 -10.30
CA SER A 300 21.03 1.61 -11.62
C SER A 300 20.20 2.91 -11.64
N LEU A 301 19.50 3.20 -10.54
CA LEU A 301 18.67 4.40 -10.37
C LEU A 301 19.22 5.35 -9.30
N GLN A 302 20.53 5.24 -8.99
CA GLN A 302 21.20 6.15 -8.06
C GLN A 302 20.95 7.62 -8.44
N GLY A 303 20.63 8.44 -7.44
CA GLY A 303 20.34 9.87 -7.61
C GLY A 303 18.92 10.19 -8.08
N VAL A 304 18.07 9.20 -8.37
CA VAL A 304 16.64 9.42 -8.64
C VAL A 304 15.91 9.70 -7.31
N PRO A 305 15.07 10.75 -7.22
CA PRO A 305 14.36 11.05 -5.99
C PRO A 305 13.22 10.06 -5.73
N ILE A 306 13.07 9.64 -4.46
CA ILE A 306 11.83 9.07 -3.96
C ILE A 306 10.93 10.26 -3.58
N SER A 307 9.82 10.43 -4.30
CA SER A 307 8.97 11.62 -4.14
C SER A 307 7.47 11.36 -4.03
N GLY A 308 7.09 10.10 -3.86
CA GLY A 308 5.70 9.69 -3.65
C GLY A 308 5.64 8.49 -2.72
N CYS A 309 4.71 8.50 -1.77
CA CYS A 309 4.45 7.34 -0.92
C CYS A 309 2.98 7.34 -0.50
N LEU A 310 2.29 6.23 -0.74
CA LEU A 310 0.92 5.99 -0.27
C LEU A 310 0.75 4.51 0.05
N GLY A 311 0.00 4.18 1.10
CA GLY A 311 -0.45 2.80 1.30
C GLY A 311 -1.29 2.30 0.11
N ASP A 312 -1.22 1.00 -0.19
CA ASP A 312 -1.83 0.34 -1.35
C ASP A 312 -3.27 0.80 -1.70
N GLN A 313 -4.17 0.79 -0.72
CA GLN A 313 -5.56 1.12 -0.95
C GLN A 313 -5.75 2.62 -1.23
N GLN A 314 -4.93 3.47 -0.62
CA GLN A 314 -4.91 4.91 -0.88
C GLN A 314 -4.28 5.23 -2.24
N SER A 315 -3.21 4.52 -2.61
CA SER A 315 -2.60 4.59 -3.93
C SER A 315 -3.63 4.23 -5.02
N ALA A 316 -4.40 3.16 -4.84
CA ALA A 316 -5.48 2.80 -5.76
C ALA A 316 -6.59 3.86 -5.85
N LEU A 317 -6.91 4.55 -4.75
CA LEU A 317 -7.86 5.68 -4.76
C LEU A 317 -7.34 6.85 -5.60
N VAL A 318 -6.05 7.18 -5.46
CA VAL A 318 -5.38 8.21 -6.25
C VAL A 318 -5.28 7.80 -7.73
N GLY A 319 -4.88 6.56 -8.02
CA GLY A 319 -4.75 6.03 -9.38
C GLY A 319 -6.08 5.96 -10.13
N GLN A 320 -7.20 5.76 -9.42
CA GLN A 320 -8.56 5.86 -9.98
C GLN A 320 -9.08 7.31 -10.06
N MET A 321 -8.23 8.31 -9.85
CA MET A 321 -8.56 9.73 -9.96
C MET A 321 -9.71 10.16 -9.02
N CYS A 322 -9.84 9.50 -7.86
CA CYS A 322 -10.87 9.80 -6.86
C CYS A 322 -10.48 11.04 -6.03
N PHE A 323 -10.29 12.17 -6.68
CA PHE A 323 -9.82 13.42 -6.07
C PHE A 323 -10.92 14.30 -5.47
N LYS A 324 -12.18 14.02 -5.80
CA LYS A 324 -13.34 14.79 -5.33
C LYS A 324 -14.07 14.02 -4.24
N LYS A 325 -14.55 14.76 -3.24
CA LYS A 325 -15.47 14.24 -2.23
C LYS A 325 -16.63 13.52 -2.90
N GLY A 326 -16.99 12.35 -2.39
CA GLY A 326 -18.07 11.53 -2.95
C GLY A 326 -17.62 10.44 -3.90
N GLN A 327 -16.38 10.50 -4.40
CA GLN A 327 -15.81 9.43 -5.20
C GLN A 327 -15.32 8.30 -4.30
N ALA A 328 -15.46 7.07 -4.78
CA ALA A 328 -15.01 5.89 -4.09
C ALA A 328 -14.35 4.92 -5.06
N LYS A 329 -13.47 4.10 -4.53
CA LYS A 329 -12.91 2.94 -5.22
C LYS A 329 -13.22 1.69 -4.41
N ASN A 330 -13.33 0.56 -5.10
CA ASN A 330 -13.38 -0.75 -4.46
C ASN A 330 -12.33 -1.66 -5.12
N THR A 331 -11.37 -2.13 -4.33
CA THR A 331 -10.35 -3.08 -4.81
C THR A 331 -10.79 -4.48 -4.43
N LEU A 332 -10.83 -5.38 -5.41
CA LEU A 332 -11.12 -6.80 -5.20
C LEU A 332 -9.82 -7.59 -5.41
N GLY A 333 -9.24 -8.09 -4.33
CA GLY A 333 -8.05 -8.96 -4.35
C GLY A 333 -8.23 -10.09 -3.35
N THR A 334 -7.17 -10.45 -2.62
CA THR A 334 -7.27 -11.41 -1.48
C THR A 334 -8.41 -11.02 -0.53
N GLY A 335 -8.47 -9.74 -0.15
CA GLY A 335 -9.60 -9.10 0.51
C GLY A 335 -10.29 -8.07 -0.40
N ALA A 336 -11.38 -7.47 0.09
CA ALA A 336 -12.04 -6.35 -0.58
C ALA A 336 -11.96 -5.09 0.27
N PHE A 337 -11.58 -3.98 -0.35
CA PHE A 337 -11.38 -2.71 0.35
C PHE A 337 -12.03 -1.57 -0.42
N MET A 338 -13.06 -0.98 0.19
CA MET A 338 -13.75 0.18 -0.32
C MET A 338 -13.30 1.43 0.42
N LEU A 339 -12.80 2.42 -0.34
CA LEU A 339 -12.44 3.73 0.19
C LEU A 339 -13.35 4.79 -0.42
N TYR A 340 -13.93 5.64 0.42
CA TYR A 340 -14.80 6.75 0.03
C TYR A 340 -14.15 8.07 0.44
N ASN A 341 -13.85 8.94 -0.53
CA ASN A 341 -13.22 10.24 -0.30
C ASN A 341 -14.20 11.19 0.40
N THR A 342 -13.84 11.67 1.60
CA THR A 342 -14.66 12.60 2.39
C THR A 342 -14.23 14.07 2.27
N GLY A 343 -13.27 14.37 1.41
CA GLY A 343 -12.63 15.68 1.29
C GLY A 343 -11.75 15.97 2.52
N THR A 344 -11.71 17.23 2.94
CA THR A 344 -10.94 17.66 4.13
C THR A 344 -11.64 17.38 5.46
N ALA A 345 -12.85 16.80 5.43
CA ALA A 345 -13.61 16.48 6.61
C ALA A 345 -13.20 15.12 7.20
N VAL A 346 -12.81 15.13 8.48
CA VAL A 346 -12.64 13.91 9.28
C VAL A 346 -14.01 13.39 9.68
N VAL A 347 -14.46 12.31 9.03
CA VAL A 347 -15.78 11.70 9.30
C VAL A 347 -15.60 10.46 10.17
N HIS A 348 -16.15 10.48 11.37
CA HIS A 348 -16.18 9.31 12.26
C HIS A 348 -17.42 8.45 11.98
N SER A 349 -17.22 7.16 11.70
CA SER A 349 -18.32 6.24 11.42
C SER A 349 -18.93 5.64 12.69
N ASN A 350 -20.26 5.66 12.75
CA ASN A 350 -21.08 4.93 13.75
C ASN A 350 -21.42 3.49 13.32
N HIS A 351 -20.95 3.05 12.15
CA HIS A 351 -21.22 1.73 11.56
C HIS A 351 -19.93 0.92 11.36
N GLY A 352 -18.96 1.09 12.26
CA GLY A 352 -17.71 0.32 12.23
C GLY A 352 -16.76 0.63 11.08
N LEU A 353 -17.02 1.62 10.21
CA LEU A 353 -16.03 2.01 9.20
C LEU A 353 -14.83 2.71 9.85
N LEU A 354 -13.69 2.60 9.18
CA LEU A 354 -12.45 3.28 9.58
C LEU A 354 -12.48 4.73 9.07
N THR A 355 -11.94 5.64 9.88
CA THR A 355 -11.61 7.00 9.44
C THR A 355 -10.11 7.03 9.17
N THR A 356 -9.70 7.33 7.94
CA THR A 356 -8.30 7.24 7.52
C THR A 356 -7.89 8.45 6.69
N VAL A 357 -6.59 8.69 6.53
CA VAL A 357 -6.09 9.64 5.54
C VAL A 357 -6.17 8.99 4.16
N ALA A 358 -6.71 9.72 3.18
CA ALA A 358 -6.75 9.32 1.78
C ALA A 358 -5.44 9.68 1.07
N TYR A 359 -4.97 10.92 1.22
CA TYR A 359 -3.69 11.41 0.73
C TYR A 359 -3.42 12.83 1.24
N ARG A 360 -2.16 13.28 1.13
CA ARG A 360 -1.79 14.70 1.28
C ARG A 360 -0.74 15.05 0.22
N MET A 361 -1.12 15.82 -0.80
CA MET A 361 -0.26 16.11 -1.95
C MET A 361 0.67 17.31 -1.68
N GLY A 362 1.68 17.10 -0.84
CA GLY A 362 2.66 18.12 -0.46
C GLY A 362 2.55 18.57 0.99
N LYS A 363 3.68 19.02 1.53
CA LYS A 363 3.82 19.45 2.94
C LYS A 363 2.86 20.58 3.33
N ASP A 364 2.52 21.48 2.41
CA ASP A 364 1.65 22.64 2.67
C ASP A 364 0.20 22.39 2.22
N ALA A 365 -0.07 21.24 1.60
CA ALA A 365 -1.41 20.88 1.16
C ALA A 365 -2.29 20.43 2.34
N ALA A 366 -3.58 20.77 2.26
CA ALA A 366 -4.57 20.24 3.17
C ALA A 366 -4.72 18.71 2.97
N PRO A 367 -4.77 17.93 4.05
CA PRO A 367 -5.00 16.50 3.93
C PRO A 367 -6.42 16.21 3.44
N VAL A 368 -6.54 15.15 2.64
CA VAL A 368 -7.82 14.56 2.26
C VAL A 368 -8.01 13.26 3.03
N TYR A 369 -9.23 13.04 3.50
CA TYR A 369 -9.62 11.91 4.32
C TYR A 369 -10.51 10.94 3.55
N ALA A 370 -10.61 9.73 4.07
CA ALA A 370 -11.53 8.72 3.58
C ALA A 370 -12.23 7.98 4.72
N LEU A 371 -13.40 7.46 4.40
CA LEU A 371 -13.98 6.31 5.09
C LEU A 371 -13.52 5.03 4.40
N GLU A 372 -13.14 4.04 5.18
CA GLU A 372 -12.73 2.73 4.66
C GLU A 372 -13.57 1.61 5.27
N GLY A 373 -14.09 0.76 4.38
CA GLY A 373 -14.68 -0.54 4.71
C GLY A 373 -13.82 -1.66 4.15
N SER A 374 -13.54 -2.66 4.97
CA SER A 374 -12.71 -3.80 4.60
C SER A 374 -13.44 -5.12 4.84
N VAL A 375 -13.22 -6.06 3.92
CA VAL A 375 -13.62 -7.46 4.03
C VAL A 375 -12.35 -8.28 3.85
N ALA A 376 -11.96 -9.03 4.89
CA ALA A 376 -10.72 -9.79 4.89
C ALA A 376 -10.66 -10.84 3.76
N ILE A 377 -11.81 -11.44 3.45
CA ILE A 377 -11.93 -12.58 2.55
C ILE A 377 -12.79 -12.19 1.35
N CYS A 378 -12.15 -12.04 0.19
CA CYS A 378 -12.81 -11.84 -1.09
C CYS A 378 -12.30 -12.87 -2.10
N GLY A 379 -11.33 -12.54 -2.96
CA GLY A 379 -10.83 -13.43 -4.00
C GLY A 379 -10.18 -14.72 -3.46
N VAL A 380 -9.63 -14.70 -2.24
CA VAL A 380 -9.03 -15.90 -1.62
C VAL A 380 -10.07 -17.01 -1.40
N ILE A 381 -11.37 -16.66 -1.28
CA ILE A 381 -12.44 -17.66 -1.19
C ILE A 381 -12.47 -18.55 -2.43
N MET A 382 -12.20 -17.99 -3.61
CA MET A 382 -12.30 -18.73 -4.87
C MET A 382 -11.19 -19.78 -4.93
N LYS A 383 -9.97 -19.41 -4.52
CA LYS A 383 -8.86 -20.37 -4.38
C LYS A 383 -9.18 -21.44 -3.36
N TRP A 384 -9.77 -21.07 -2.21
CA TRP A 384 -10.15 -22.06 -1.20
C TRP A 384 -11.25 -23.03 -1.68
N LEU A 385 -12.25 -22.55 -2.41
CA LEU A 385 -13.30 -23.42 -2.97
C LEU A 385 -12.71 -24.42 -3.97
N ARG A 386 -11.70 -24.00 -4.76
CA ARG A 386 -10.99 -24.84 -5.72
C ARG A 386 -10.03 -25.82 -5.05
N ASP A 387 -9.12 -25.30 -4.23
CA ASP A 387 -7.95 -26.03 -3.74
C ASP A 387 -8.22 -26.83 -2.46
N ASN A 388 -9.23 -26.45 -1.67
CA ASN A 388 -9.50 -27.09 -0.38
C ASN A 388 -10.83 -27.83 -0.33
N LEU A 389 -11.88 -27.29 -0.93
CA LEU A 389 -13.16 -27.99 -1.04
C LEU A 389 -13.31 -28.77 -2.34
N GLU A 390 -12.49 -28.49 -3.35
CA GLU A 390 -12.53 -29.16 -4.66
C GLU A 390 -13.93 -29.12 -5.30
N ILE A 391 -14.72 -28.06 -5.04
CA ILE A 391 -16.09 -27.91 -5.58
C ILE A 391 -16.13 -27.16 -6.92
N ILE A 392 -15.01 -26.52 -7.29
CA ILE A 392 -14.82 -25.86 -8.57
C ILE A 392 -13.46 -26.25 -9.11
N ASP A 393 -13.35 -26.50 -10.41
CA ASP A 393 -12.08 -26.83 -11.05
C ASP A 393 -11.32 -25.56 -11.46
N ASN A 394 -12.06 -24.58 -11.99
CA ASN A 394 -11.51 -23.29 -12.41
C ASN A 394 -12.34 -22.13 -11.86
N VAL A 395 -11.65 -21.10 -11.36
CA VAL A 395 -12.26 -19.87 -10.86
C VAL A 395 -13.08 -19.18 -11.96
N THR A 396 -12.71 -19.31 -13.24
CA THR A 396 -13.46 -18.72 -14.37
C THR A 396 -14.87 -19.27 -14.50
N ASP A 397 -15.10 -20.50 -14.07
CA ASP A 397 -16.36 -21.20 -14.30
C ASP A 397 -17.43 -20.80 -13.28
N THR A 398 -17.00 -20.18 -12.17
CA THR A 398 -17.85 -19.80 -11.04
C THR A 398 -19.00 -18.88 -11.43
N HIS A 399 -18.80 -17.97 -12.39
CA HIS A 399 -19.87 -17.09 -12.85
C HIS A 399 -20.99 -17.88 -13.54
N LYS A 400 -20.63 -18.78 -14.45
CA LYS A 400 -21.58 -19.63 -15.17
C LYS A 400 -22.31 -20.58 -14.21
N ILE A 401 -21.57 -21.23 -13.29
CA ILE A 401 -22.16 -22.10 -12.26
C ILE A 401 -23.19 -21.33 -11.43
N ALA A 402 -22.87 -20.10 -11.01
CA ALA A 402 -23.80 -19.29 -10.23
C ALA A 402 -25.07 -18.92 -11.01
N GLU A 403 -24.98 -18.65 -12.32
CA GLU A 403 -26.14 -18.35 -13.17
C GLU A 403 -27.06 -19.55 -13.41
N GLU A 404 -26.49 -20.77 -13.47
CA GLU A 404 -27.24 -22.01 -13.72
C GLU A 404 -27.98 -22.54 -12.47
N THR A 405 -27.64 -22.06 -11.28
CA THR A 405 -28.25 -22.53 -10.02
C THR A 405 -29.66 -21.97 -9.76
N SER A 406 -30.57 -22.83 -9.29
CA SER A 406 -31.91 -22.39 -8.88
C SER A 406 -31.88 -21.68 -7.51
N ARG A 407 -32.80 -20.72 -7.30
CA ARG A 407 -32.93 -20.02 -6.00
C ARG A 407 -33.65 -20.84 -4.91
N ALA A 408 -33.99 -22.10 -5.16
CA ALA A 408 -34.70 -22.94 -4.21
C ALA A 408 -33.73 -23.55 -3.17
N GLY A 409 -34.06 -23.45 -1.88
CA GLY A 409 -33.21 -23.93 -0.78
C GLY A 409 -32.05 -22.98 -0.48
N LYS A 410 -32.33 -21.82 0.14
CA LYS A 410 -31.34 -20.77 0.41
C LYS A 410 -30.29 -21.25 1.42
N VAL A 411 -29.15 -21.69 0.91
CA VAL A 411 -27.93 -21.86 1.68
C VAL A 411 -27.15 -20.54 1.70
N TYR A 412 -26.65 -20.15 2.86
CA TYR A 412 -25.77 -19.02 3.07
C TYR A 412 -24.40 -19.52 3.48
N PHE A 413 -23.37 -19.03 2.81
CA PHE A 413 -21.99 -19.21 3.21
C PHE A 413 -21.44 -17.90 3.77
N VAL A 414 -20.99 -17.91 5.03
CA VAL A 414 -20.31 -16.79 5.68
C VAL A 414 -18.81 -17.12 5.72
N PRO A 415 -17.97 -16.49 4.87
CA PRO A 415 -16.56 -16.85 4.74
C PRO A 415 -15.66 -16.10 5.74
N ALA A 416 -15.95 -16.20 7.04
CA ALA A 416 -15.19 -15.54 8.10
C ALA A 416 -13.94 -16.35 8.52
N PHE A 417 -12.97 -16.55 7.60
CA PHE A 417 -11.76 -17.35 7.88
C PHE A 417 -10.83 -16.70 8.92
N ALA A 418 -10.74 -15.37 8.94
CA ALA A 418 -9.92 -14.59 9.86
C ALA A 418 -10.76 -13.67 10.77
N GLY A 419 -12.01 -14.07 11.05
CA GLY A 419 -13.02 -13.20 11.66
C GLY A 419 -13.73 -12.29 10.66
N LEU A 420 -14.61 -11.43 11.16
CA LEU A 420 -15.30 -10.39 10.38
C LEU A 420 -14.63 -9.03 10.64
N TYR A 421 -14.34 -8.30 9.58
CA TYR A 421 -13.87 -6.91 9.64
C TYR A 421 -15.07 -5.96 9.63
N ALA A 422 -14.99 -4.82 8.93
CA ALA A 422 -16.09 -3.88 8.88
C ALA A 422 -17.38 -4.54 8.32
N PRO A 423 -18.57 -4.14 8.82
CA PRO A 423 -18.81 -3.18 9.91
C PRO A 423 -18.72 -3.78 11.32
N TYR A 424 -18.50 -5.09 11.47
CA TYR A 424 -18.74 -5.81 12.72
C TYR A 424 -17.52 -5.97 13.64
N TRP A 425 -16.30 -6.04 13.10
CA TRP A 425 -15.05 -6.22 13.84
C TRP A 425 -15.08 -7.38 14.86
N ARG A 426 -15.63 -8.52 14.43
CA ARG A 426 -15.79 -9.74 15.23
C ARG A 426 -14.67 -10.73 14.95
N LYS A 427 -13.61 -10.66 15.76
CA LYS A 427 -12.45 -11.57 15.66
C LYS A 427 -12.78 -13.04 15.98
N ASP A 428 -13.86 -13.29 16.73
CA ASP A 428 -14.36 -14.62 17.11
C ASP A 428 -15.19 -15.30 16.02
N ALA A 429 -15.63 -14.55 14.99
CA ALA A 429 -16.39 -15.11 13.89
C ALA A 429 -15.59 -16.18 13.14
N ARG A 430 -16.28 -17.26 12.74
CA ARG A 430 -15.71 -18.37 11.98
C ARG A 430 -16.57 -18.66 10.76
N ARG A 431 -15.98 -19.31 9.78
CA ARG A 431 -16.69 -19.73 8.56
C ARG A 431 -17.87 -20.65 8.88
N CYS A 432 -19.02 -20.42 8.27
CA CYS A 432 -20.19 -21.30 8.42
C CYS A 432 -21.02 -21.38 7.14
N VAL A 433 -21.60 -22.55 6.89
CA VAL A 433 -22.60 -22.79 5.85
C VAL A 433 -23.90 -23.15 6.58
N ILE A 434 -24.97 -22.40 6.32
CA ILE A 434 -26.28 -22.54 6.98
C ILE A 434 -27.39 -22.51 5.94
N GLY A 435 -28.48 -23.26 6.12
CA GLY A 435 -29.58 -23.34 5.14
C GLY A 435 -30.64 -24.30 5.58
#